data_AF-A0A069I2N9-F1
#
_entry.id   AF-A0A069I2N9-F1
#
_cell.length_a   1.000
_cell.length_b   1.000
_cell.length_c   1.000
_cell.angle_alpha   90.00
_cell.angle_beta   90.00
_cell.angle_gamma   90.00
#
_symmetry.space_group_name_H-M   'P 1'
#
loop_
_entity.id
_entity.type
_entity.pdbx_description
1 polymer ?
#
loop_
_entity_poly.entity_id
_entity_poly.type
_entity_poly.pdbx_seq_one_letter_code
_entity_poly.pdbx_strand_id
1 'polypeptide(L)'
;MSKGLILLAAALTAQALLLSGCAGGVNASSIQASEPRRVHSNASVSDLVLCLKGRLGDDASVVAYPEPGRVDIRVGRAQDSDYRFFHLISLRRAQEGSDVEIRSADEWHPWLSAGRIAGMVDDCVPGKAR
;
A
#
# COMPACT_ATOMS: atom_id res chain seq x y z
N MET A 1 -24.71 21.05 55.86
CA MET A 1 -25.76 20.14 55.35
C MET A 1 -26.39 20.79 54.12
N SER A 2 -25.64 20.94 53.04
CA SER A 2 -25.45 19.98 51.93
C SER A 2 -26.66 19.89 50.97
N LYS A 3 -27.05 21.02 50.37
CA LYS A 3 -27.74 21.08 49.07
C LYS A 3 -26.67 21.00 47.96
N GLY A 4 -25.99 19.86 47.88
CA GLY A 4 -24.84 19.67 46.99
C GLY A 4 -24.85 18.33 46.25
N LEU A 5 -25.97 17.61 46.33
CA LEU A 5 -26.20 16.38 45.58
C LEU A 5 -27.53 16.56 44.85
N ILE A 6 -27.67 15.92 43.70
CA ILE A 6 -28.79 16.02 42.76
C ILE A 6 -28.58 17.19 41.78
N LEU A 7 -27.81 16.90 40.72
CA LEU A 7 -28.05 17.31 39.31
C LEU A 7 -26.81 17.16 38.42
N LEU A 8 -25.69 16.64 38.95
CA LEU A 8 -24.47 16.29 38.19
C LEU A 8 -24.49 14.86 37.60
N ALA A 9 -25.65 14.39 37.12
CA ALA A 9 -25.80 12.99 36.66
C ALA A 9 -26.42 12.84 35.26
N ALA A 10 -26.21 13.80 34.35
CA ALA A 10 -26.86 13.76 33.03
C ALA A 10 -25.95 14.00 31.81
N ALA A 11 -24.63 14.04 31.95
CA ALA A 11 -23.75 14.49 30.85
C ALA A 11 -22.63 13.53 30.42
N LEU A 12 -22.63 12.27 30.85
CA LEU A 12 -21.48 11.36 30.63
C LEU A 12 -21.87 9.95 30.16
N THR A 13 -22.78 9.79 29.20
CA THR A 13 -23.08 8.46 28.64
C THR A 13 -23.49 8.48 27.16
N ALA A 14 -22.73 9.12 26.28
CA ALA A 14 -23.01 9.03 24.83
C ALA A 14 -21.78 9.18 23.93
N GLN A 15 -20.60 8.73 24.37
CA GLN A 15 -19.40 8.67 23.52
C GLN A 15 -18.76 7.28 23.57
N ALA A 16 -19.57 6.27 23.32
CA ALA A 16 -19.09 4.92 23.05
C ALA A 16 -20.00 4.28 21.99
N LEU A 17 -20.24 4.99 20.88
CA LEU A 17 -20.56 4.32 19.63
C LEU A 17 -19.26 3.73 19.11
N LEU A 18 -19.01 2.55 19.66
CA LEU A 18 -18.11 1.51 19.23
C LEU A 18 -17.84 1.64 17.73
N LEU A 19 -16.60 2.03 17.42
CA LEU A 19 -15.93 1.73 16.17
C LEU A 19 -15.82 0.20 16.06
N SER A 20 -16.94 -0.48 15.81
CA SER A 20 -16.91 -1.77 15.13
C SER A 20 -16.61 -1.46 13.66
N GLY A 21 -15.39 -0.99 13.41
CA GLY A 21 -14.79 -1.17 12.10
C GLY A 21 -14.77 -2.67 11.89
N CYS A 22 -15.73 -3.16 11.10
CA CYS A 22 -15.81 -4.54 10.68
C CYS A 22 -14.40 -4.97 10.29
N ALA A 23 -13.99 -6.14 10.76
CA ALA A 23 -12.83 -6.86 10.25
C ALA A 23 -13.06 -7.18 8.76
N GLY A 24 -13.00 -6.16 7.92
CA GLY A 24 -12.90 -6.28 6.49
C GLY A 24 -11.47 -6.70 6.25
N GLY A 25 -11.22 -8.01 6.24
CA GLY A 25 -9.94 -8.54 5.81
C GLY A 25 -9.56 -7.85 4.50
N VAL A 26 -8.43 -7.16 4.50
CA VAL A 26 -7.92 -6.44 3.32
C VAL A 26 -7.85 -7.45 2.19
N ASN A 27 -8.78 -7.30 1.25
CA ASN A 27 -8.84 -8.05 0.00
C ASN A 27 -8.24 -7.18 -1.12
N ALA A 28 -7.81 -7.78 -2.22
CA ALA A 28 -7.18 -7.05 -3.32
C ALA A 28 -8.02 -5.85 -3.82
N SER A 29 -9.34 -5.92 -3.72
CA SER A 29 -10.26 -4.83 -4.04
C SER A 29 -10.13 -3.60 -3.14
N SER A 30 -9.81 -3.78 -1.85
CA SER A 30 -9.60 -2.64 -0.93
C SER A 30 -8.34 -1.83 -1.27
N ILE A 31 -7.27 -2.49 -1.72
CA ILE A 31 -6.03 -1.81 -2.14
C ILE A 31 -6.26 -1.06 -3.44
N GLN A 32 -6.98 -1.64 -4.40
CA GLN A 32 -7.30 -0.97 -5.67
C GLN A 32 -8.13 0.31 -5.48
N ALA A 33 -8.99 0.33 -4.46
CA ALA A 33 -9.81 1.50 -4.11
C ALA A 33 -9.02 2.60 -3.35
N SER A 34 -7.79 2.32 -2.88
CA SER A 34 -6.97 3.33 -2.21
C SER A 34 -6.47 4.40 -3.19
N GLU A 35 -6.38 5.64 -2.70
CA GLU A 35 -5.83 6.76 -3.47
C GLU A 35 -4.36 6.49 -3.81
N PRO A 36 -3.97 6.48 -5.10
CA PRO A 36 -2.61 6.18 -5.48
C PRO A 36 -1.66 7.35 -5.20
N ARG A 37 -0.50 7.05 -4.63
CA ARG A 37 0.66 7.94 -4.75
C ARG A 37 1.23 7.80 -6.15
N ARG A 38 1.31 8.91 -6.88
CA ARG A 38 1.82 8.97 -8.25
C ARG A 38 3.28 9.44 -8.25
N VAL A 39 4.12 8.76 -9.02
CA VAL A 39 5.53 9.10 -9.21
C VAL A 39 5.86 8.93 -10.69
N HIS A 40 6.62 9.87 -11.26
CA HIS A 40 7.23 9.69 -12.57
C HIS A 40 8.69 9.26 -12.37
N SER A 41 9.12 8.21 -13.07
CA SER A 41 10.49 7.73 -13.02
C SER A 41 11.10 7.75 -14.42
N ASN A 42 12.35 8.21 -14.50
CA ASN A 42 13.11 8.16 -15.75
C ASN A 42 13.52 6.73 -16.14
N ALA A 43 13.35 5.75 -15.24
CA ALA A 43 13.71 4.36 -15.50
C ALA A 43 12.67 3.68 -16.40
N SER A 44 13.11 2.71 -17.20
CA SER A 44 12.18 1.89 -17.97
C SER A 44 11.37 0.98 -17.04
N VAL A 45 10.19 0.53 -17.49
CA VAL A 45 9.37 -0.43 -16.74
C VAL A 45 10.18 -1.68 -16.40
N SER A 46 11.01 -2.17 -17.32
CA SER A 46 11.86 -3.33 -17.10
C SER A 46 12.92 -3.08 -16.03
N ASP A 47 13.57 -1.92 -16.02
CA ASP A 47 14.56 -1.56 -14.99
C ASP A 47 13.92 -1.46 -13.61
N LEU A 48 12.72 -0.87 -13.53
CA LEU A 48 11.95 -0.79 -12.30
C LEU A 48 11.56 -2.17 -11.78
N VAL A 49 11.06 -3.05 -12.65
CA VAL A 49 10.73 -4.44 -12.29
C VAL A 49 11.94 -5.18 -11.75
N LEU A 50 13.09 -5.09 -12.43
CA LEU A 50 14.32 -5.76 -12.00
C LEU A 50 14.80 -5.23 -10.65
N CYS A 51 14.90 -3.90 -10.50
CA CYS A 51 15.34 -3.26 -9.27
C CYS A 51 14.42 -3.58 -8.08
N LEU A 52 13.10 -3.44 -8.26
CA LEU A 52 12.12 -3.69 -7.19
C LEU A 52 12.08 -5.17 -6.82
N LYS A 53 12.13 -6.09 -7.79
CA LYS A 53 12.20 -7.52 -7.52
C LYS A 53 13.48 -7.89 -6.76
N GLY A 54 14.62 -7.31 -7.12
CA GLY A 54 15.88 -7.51 -6.39
C GLY A 54 15.82 -7.02 -4.94
N ARG A 55 15.12 -5.92 -4.67
CA ARG A 55 14.97 -5.35 -3.32
C ARG A 55 13.94 -6.07 -2.46
N LEU A 56 12.81 -6.47 -3.06
CA LEU A 56 11.67 -7.06 -2.36
C LEU A 56 11.75 -8.59 -2.28
N GLY A 57 12.54 -9.23 -3.13
CA GLY A 57 12.70 -10.69 -3.13
C GLY A 57 11.36 -11.42 -3.25
N ASP A 58 11.13 -12.35 -2.32
CA ASP A 58 9.93 -13.19 -2.28
C ASP A 58 8.64 -12.43 -1.87
N ASP A 59 8.79 -11.21 -1.34
CA ASP A 59 7.65 -10.35 -1.02
C ASP A 59 7.05 -9.67 -2.27
N ALA A 60 7.61 -9.89 -3.47
CA ALA A 60 7.13 -9.31 -4.72
C ALA A 60 6.66 -10.36 -5.75
N SER A 61 5.41 -10.21 -6.20
CA SER A 61 4.84 -10.94 -7.34
C SER A 61 4.62 -10.02 -8.52
N VAL A 62 5.16 -10.37 -9.69
CA VAL A 62 5.08 -9.55 -10.91
C VAL A 62 3.98 -10.09 -11.82
N VAL A 63 3.09 -9.20 -12.26
CA VAL A 63 1.99 -9.49 -13.19
C VAL A 63 2.13 -8.58 -14.41
N ALA A 64 2.54 -9.16 -15.53
CA ALA A 64 2.57 -8.46 -16.82
C ALA A 64 1.20 -8.55 -17.48
N TYR A 65 0.73 -7.44 -18.05
CA TYR A 65 -0.52 -7.38 -18.80
C TYR A 65 -0.27 -7.46 -20.32
N PRO A 66 -1.30 -7.81 -21.12
CA PRO A 66 -1.18 -7.82 -22.58
C PRO A 66 -0.85 -6.45 -23.18
N GLU A 67 -1.23 -5.36 -22.50
CA GLU A 67 -0.88 -4.01 -22.94
C GLU A 67 0.65 -3.77 -22.82
N PRO A 68 1.35 -3.41 -23.91
CA PRO A 68 2.80 -3.26 -23.88
C PRO A 68 3.26 -2.21 -22.87
N GLY A 69 4.16 -2.62 -21.97
CA GLY A 69 4.71 -1.71 -20.96
C GLY A 69 3.79 -1.47 -19.77
N ARG A 70 2.79 -2.32 -19.54
CA ARG A 70 1.98 -2.32 -18.32
C ARG A 70 2.33 -3.53 -17.45
N VAL A 71 2.76 -3.27 -16.23
CA VAL A 71 3.14 -4.30 -15.26
C VAL A 71 2.65 -3.88 -13.88
N ASP A 72 2.07 -4.81 -13.14
CA ASP A 72 1.82 -4.62 -11.71
C ASP A 72 2.82 -5.45 -10.90
N ILE A 73 3.36 -4.85 -9.84
CA ILE A 73 4.11 -5.54 -8.80
C ILE A 73 3.24 -5.55 -7.55
N ARG A 74 2.81 -6.74 -7.15
CA ARG A 74 2.03 -6.95 -5.94
C ARG A 74 3.00 -7.29 -4.82
N VAL A 75 2.97 -6.49 -3.76
CA VAL A 75 3.87 -6.64 -2.62
C VAL A 75 3.09 -7.18 -1.44
N GLY A 76 3.57 -8.27 -0.86
CA GLY A 76 2.85 -8.99 0.17
C GLY A 76 3.67 -10.09 0.81
N ARG A 77 3.00 -10.95 1.56
CA ARG A 77 3.61 -12.10 2.23
C ARG A 77 2.63 -13.26 2.30
N ALA A 78 3.17 -14.48 2.27
CA ALA A 78 2.44 -15.67 2.68
C ALA A 78 2.04 -15.55 4.16
N GLN A 79 0.73 -15.51 4.43
CA GLN A 79 0.17 -15.57 5.77
C GLN A 79 -0.70 -16.83 5.84
N ASP A 80 -0.33 -17.75 6.73
CA ASP A 80 -0.92 -19.09 6.82
C ASP A 80 -0.83 -19.86 5.49
N SER A 81 -1.96 -20.13 4.82
CA SER A 81 -2.04 -20.82 3.53
C SER A 81 -2.21 -19.91 2.32
N ASP A 82 -2.44 -18.61 2.54
CA ASP A 82 -2.80 -17.66 1.47
C ASP A 82 -1.78 -16.52 1.35
N TYR A 83 -1.49 -16.10 0.13
CA TYR A 83 -0.66 -14.92 -0.09
C TYR A 83 -1.51 -13.66 0.05
N ARG A 84 -1.20 -12.82 1.05
CA ARG A 84 -1.85 -11.53 1.24
C ARG A 84 -0.98 -10.41 0.68
N PHE A 85 -1.57 -9.62 -0.19
CA PHE A 85 -0.95 -8.41 -0.74
C PHE A 85 -1.33 -7.21 0.11
N PHE A 86 -0.37 -6.32 0.34
CA PHE A 86 -0.54 -5.07 1.10
C PHE A 86 -0.27 -3.83 0.25
N HIS A 87 0.50 -3.98 -0.83
CA HIS A 87 0.76 -2.90 -1.78
C HIS A 87 0.60 -3.36 -3.22
N LEU A 88 0.23 -2.41 -4.06
CA LEU A 88 0.19 -2.55 -5.51
C LEU A 88 0.99 -1.42 -6.12
N ILE A 89 2.05 -1.76 -6.84
CA ILE A 89 2.86 -0.83 -7.62
C ILE A 89 2.50 -1.07 -9.09
N SER A 90 1.71 -0.17 -9.68
CA SER A 90 1.33 -0.23 -11.09
C SER A 90 2.29 0.61 -11.92
N LEU A 91 2.96 -0.04 -12.87
CA LEU A 91 3.93 0.55 -13.78
C LEU A 91 3.32 0.67 -15.17
N ARG A 92 3.48 1.84 -15.78
CA ARG A 92 3.10 2.08 -17.17
C ARG A 92 4.23 2.77 -17.90
N ARG A 93 4.50 2.35 -19.13
CA ARG A 93 5.40 3.06 -20.04
C ARG A 93 4.86 4.47 -20.29
N ALA A 94 5.71 5.48 -20.12
CA ALA A 94 5.45 6.85 -20.53
C ALA A 94 6.24 7.18 -21.81
N GLN A 95 6.07 8.40 -22.34
CA GLN A 95 6.86 8.88 -23.49
C GLN A 95 8.36 8.86 -23.18
N GLU A 96 8.71 9.25 -21.96
CA GLU A 96 10.05 9.17 -21.40
C GLU A 96 9.94 8.42 -20.06
N GLY A 97 10.67 7.31 -19.89
CA GLY A 97 10.62 6.53 -18.64
C GLY A 97 9.28 5.83 -18.38
N SER A 98 8.79 5.93 -17.15
CA SER A 98 7.62 5.20 -16.64
C SER A 98 6.81 6.02 -15.64
N ASP A 99 5.49 5.91 -15.74
CA ASP A 99 4.57 6.36 -14.70
C ASP A 99 4.32 5.24 -13.69
N VAL A 100 4.39 5.59 -12.41
CA VAL A 100 4.23 4.68 -11.28
C VAL A 100 3.07 5.12 -10.41
N GLU A 101 2.16 4.21 -10.13
CA GLU A 101 1.13 4.37 -9.11
C GLU A 101 1.37 3.39 -7.97
N ILE A 102 1.47 3.90 -6.75
CA ILE A 102 1.65 3.10 -5.53
C ILE A 102 0.37 3.18 -4.72
N ARG A 103 -0.29 2.04 -4.54
CA ARG A 103 -1.46 1.88 -3.68
C ARG A 103 -1.08 1.01 -2.49
N SER A 104 -1.56 1.36 -1.31
CA SER A 104 -1.23 0.67 -0.06
C SER A 104 -2.49 0.42 0.74
N ALA A 105 -2.59 -0.76 1.35
CA ALA A 105 -3.55 -1.01 2.40
C ALA A 105 -3.27 -0.12 3.62
N ASP A 106 -4.31 0.25 4.35
CA ASP A 106 -4.20 0.93 5.64
C ASP A 106 -3.88 -0.10 6.76
N GLU A 107 -2.79 -0.84 6.58
CA GLU A 107 -2.28 -1.81 7.54
C GLU A 107 -0.82 -1.48 7.88
N TRP A 108 -0.48 -1.60 9.17
CA TRP A 108 0.88 -1.35 9.63
C TRP A 108 1.77 -2.59 9.46
N HIS A 109 2.70 -2.49 8.52
CA HIS A 109 3.75 -3.48 8.27
C HIS A 109 5.13 -2.84 8.44
N PRO A 110 5.90 -3.12 9.51
CA PRO A 110 7.14 -2.39 9.81
C PRO A 110 8.18 -2.44 8.68
N TRP A 111 8.28 -3.60 8.03
CA TRP A 111 9.24 -3.86 6.96
C TRP A 111 8.71 -3.49 5.57
N LEU A 112 7.38 -3.36 5.42
CA LEU A 112 6.69 -3.01 4.19
C LEU A 112 5.84 -1.76 4.40
N SER A 113 6.34 -0.75 5.11
CA SER A 113 5.54 0.46 5.29
C SER A 113 5.37 1.19 3.96
N ALA A 114 4.24 1.87 3.75
CA ALA A 114 3.98 2.61 2.51
C ALA A 114 5.11 3.61 2.16
N GLY A 115 5.67 4.28 3.17
CA GLY A 115 6.82 5.17 2.99
C GLY A 115 8.08 4.45 2.54
N ARG A 116 8.33 3.22 3.04
CA ARG A 116 9.47 2.41 2.61
C ARG A 116 9.31 1.92 1.18
N ILE A 117 8.12 1.46 0.80
CA ILE A 117 7.82 1.05 -0.58
C ILE A 117 8.01 2.23 -1.53
N ALA A 118 7.48 3.40 -1.20
CA ALA A 118 7.69 4.60 -2.01
C ALA A 118 9.18 4.97 -2.14
N GLY A 119 9.93 4.93 -1.03
CA GLY A 119 11.38 5.17 -1.08
C GLY A 119 12.13 4.15 -1.94
N MET A 120 11.74 2.87 -1.93
CA MET A 120 12.34 1.87 -2.83
C MET A 120 12.07 2.16 -4.30
N VAL A 121 10.87 2.64 -4.64
CA VAL A 121 10.54 3.07 -6.01
C VAL A 121 11.39 4.27 -6.42
N ASP A 122 11.49 5.28 -5.54
CA ASP A 122 12.27 6.49 -5.78
C ASP A 122 13.79 6.18 -5.96
N ASP A 123 14.30 5.19 -5.22
CA ASP A 123 15.69 4.75 -5.31
C ASP A 123 16.03 3.96 -6.60
N CYS A 124 15.03 3.40 -7.28
CA CYS A 124 15.20 2.61 -8.49
C CYS A 124 15.41 3.52 -9.71
N VAL A 125 16.61 4.09 -9.80
CA VAL A 125 17.05 4.98 -10.88
C VAL A 125 17.51 4.20 -12.14
N PRO A 126 17.49 4.83 -13.34
CA PRO A 126 17.91 4.20 -14.58
C PRO A 126 19.30 3.55 -14.52
N GLY A 127 19.46 2.40 -15.17
CA GLY A 127 20.78 1.76 -15.35
C GLY A 127 21.42 1.20 -14.07
N LYS A 128 20.69 1.15 -12.95
CA LYS A 128 21.17 0.55 -11.69
C LYS A 128 20.54 -0.81 -11.36
N ALA A 129 19.65 -1.34 -12.20
CA ALA A 129 19.18 -2.71 -12.08
C ALA A 129 20.35 -3.67 -12.31
N ARG A 130 20.59 -4.59 -11.37
CA ARG A 130 21.60 -5.65 -11.45
C ARG A 130 20.94 -6.99 -11.21
#